data_AF-A0A3S0ZQ39-F1
#
_entry.id   AF-A0A3S0ZQ39-F1
#
_cell.length_a   1.000
_cell.length_b   1.000
_cell.length_c   1.000
_cell.angle_alpha   90.00
_cell.angle_beta   90.00
_cell.angle_gamma   90.00
#
_symmetry.space_group_name_H-M   'P 1'
#
loop_
_entity.id
_entity.type
_entity.pdbx_description
1 polymer ?
#
loop_
_entity_poly.entity_id
_entity_poly.type
_entity_poly.pdbx_seq_one_letter_code
_entity_poly.pdbx_strand_id
1 'polypeptide(L)'
;MSDYQSQEFRAMVVKTAGKIEPDDLKNLKSLCKDCIGQRDLSKITSAIELFDEIEKKKKLNPNDVSFLIYLLEIGCKNGPMLLPDVQLYRNKWSSAQGLSEEKRQIAQYISNNLGRCWKNALRFTGLPDEQIDILVEDNPGKTQESIYKGFCKCFSDPTINASVENVLEALEKAGMKKLADEIKKCHYN
;
A
#
# COMPACT_ATOMS: atom_id res chain seq x y z
N MET A 1 0.36 12.22 1.23
CA MET A 1 -0.52 11.94 0.11
C MET A 1 -0.59 13.22 -0.67
N SER A 2 -0.02 13.23 -1.87
CA SER A 2 -0.13 14.38 -2.76
C SER A 2 -1.59 14.55 -3.20
N ASP A 3 -1.99 15.80 -3.47
CA ASP A 3 -3.32 16.09 -4.00
C ASP A 3 -3.57 15.35 -5.31
N TYR A 4 -2.50 15.11 -6.09
CA TYR A 4 -2.53 14.35 -7.33
C TYR A 4 -2.87 12.87 -7.14
N GLN A 5 -2.20 12.17 -6.20
CA GLN A 5 -2.53 10.77 -5.87
C GLN A 5 -3.99 10.63 -5.41
N SER A 6 -4.46 11.58 -4.59
CA SER A 6 -5.84 11.61 -4.08
C SER A 6 -6.86 11.71 -5.20
N GLN A 7 -6.61 12.57 -6.19
CA GLN A 7 -7.47 12.75 -7.34
C GLN A 7 -7.50 11.50 -8.22
N GLU A 8 -6.33 10.91 -8.51
CA GLU A 8 -6.26 9.68 -9.31
C GLU A 8 -6.93 8.50 -8.60
N PHE A 9 -6.75 8.38 -7.28
CA PHE A 9 -7.44 7.37 -6.47
C PHE A 9 -8.95 7.51 -6.60
N ARG A 10 -9.47 8.72 -6.35
CA ARG A 10 -10.91 8.96 -6.39
C ARG A 10 -11.48 8.69 -7.78
N ALA A 11 -10.77 9.11 -8.84
CA ALA A 11 -11.14 8.84 -10.23
C ALA A 11 -11.20 7.33 -10.52
N MET A 12 -10.19 6.57 -10.08
CA MET A 12 -10.17 5.11 -10.21
C MET A 12 -11.35 4.45 -9.49
N VAL A 13 -11.64 4.85 -8.25
CA VAL A 13 -12.75 4.27 -7.47
C VAL A 13 -14.10 4.60 -8.12
N VAL A 14 -14.32 5.84 -8.57
CA VAL A 14 -15.56 6.24 -9.27
C VAL A 14 -15.73 5.48 -10.58
N LYS A 15 -14.67 5.40 -11.39
CA LYS A 15 -14.68 4.66 -12.67
C LYS A 15 -15.01 3.19 -12.46
N THR A 16 -14.43 2.58 -11.43
CA THR A 16 -14.67 1.18 -11.06
C THR A 16 -16.11 0.99 -10.59
N ALA A 17 -16.59 1.82 -9.66
CA ALA A 17 -17.94 1.75 -9.11
C ALA A 17 -19.02 1.89 -10.19
N GLY A 18 -18.82 2.79 -11.16
CA GLY A 18 -19.77 3.04 -12.25
C GLY A 18 -19.95 1.87 -13.22
N LYS A 19 -19.09 0.84 -13.14
CA LYS A 19 -19.16 -0.37 -13.96
C LYS A 19 -19.63 -1.60 -13.17
N ILE A 20 -19.97 -1.44 -11.88
CA ILE A 20 -20.49 -2.52 -11.05
C ILE A 20 -22.00 -2.66 -11.28
N GLU A 21 -22.41 -3.86 -11.67
CA GLU A 21 -23.82 -4.17 -11.88
C GLU A 21 -24.56 -4.44 -10.56
N PRO A 22 -25.89 -4.27 -10.51
CA PRO A 22 -26.67 -4.49 -9.28
C PRO A 22 -26.53 -5.89 -8.67
N ASP A 23 -26.34 -6.92 -9.50
CA ASP A 23 -26.14 -8.30 -9.01
C ASP A 23 -24.73 -8.52 -8.46
N ASP A 24 -23.71 -7.92 -9.09
CA ASP A 24 -22.34 -7.90 -8.55
C ASP A 24 -22.32 -7.16 -7.21
N LEU A 25 -23.05 -6.05 -7.06
CA LEU A 25 -23.16 -5.32 -5.80
C LEU A 25 -23.70 -6.20 -4.65
N LYS A 26 -24.64 -7.11 -4.92
CA LYS A 26 -25.14 -8.05 -3.89
C LYS A 26 -24.02 -9.00 -3.43
N ASN A 27 -23.21 -9.50 -4.36
CA ASN A 27 -22.08 -10.37 -4.05
C ASN A 27 -21.02 -9.62 -3.25
N LEU A 28 -20.66 -8.41 -3.68
CA LEU A 28 -19.71 -7.53 -3.00
C LEU A 28 -20.12 -7.25 -1.54
N LYS A 29 -21.40 -6.95 -1.30
CA LYS A 29 -21.94 -6.78 0.06
C LYS A 29 -21.76 -8.02 0.92
N SER A 30 -21.94 -9.21 0.33
CA SER A 30 -21.76 -10.46 1.08
C SER A 30 -20.29 -10.66 1.50
N LEU A 31 -19.34 -10.27 0.67
CA LEU A 31 -17.90 -10.32 0.98
C LEU A 31 -17.47 -9.30 2.04
N CYS A 32 -18.30 -8.26 2.28
CA CYS A 32 -18.02 -7.22 3.28
C CYS A 32 -18.67 -7.46 4.64
N LYS A 33 -19.35 -8.60 4.87
CA LYS A 33 -20.06 -8.89 6.14
C LYS A 33 -19.15 -8.93 7.37
N ASP A 34 -17.88 -9.28 7.18
CA ASP A 34 -16.91 -9.35 8.28
C ASP A 34 -16.38 -7.97 8.70
N CYS A 35 -16.56 -6.94 7.87
CA CYS A 35 -16.06 -5.59 8.14
C CYS A 35 -17.15 -4.51 8.21
N ILE A 36 -18.33 -4.76 7.63
CA ILE A 36 -19.49 -3.86 7.67
C ILE A 36 -20.67 -4.61 8.27
N GLY A 37 -21.28 -4.02 9.31
CA GLY A 37 -22.45 -4.61 9.96
C GLY A 37 -23.65 -4.73 9.02
N GLN A 38 -24.47 -5.76 9.23
CA GLN A 38 -25.62 -6.08 8.37
C GLN A 38 -26.59 -4.89 8.18
N ARG A 39 -26.79 -4.07 9.22
CA ARG A 39 -27.66 -2.87 9.17
C ARG A 39 -27.13 -1.81 8.19
N ASP A 40 -25.82 -1.64 8.11
CA ASP A 40 -25.21 -0.66 7.22
C ASP A 40 -25.18 -1.21 5.79
N LEU A 41 -24.85 -2.50 5.62
CA LEU A 41 -24.93 -3.19 4.32
C LEU A 41 -26.33 -3.13 3.69
N SER A 42 -27.40 -3.18 4.50
CA SER A 42 -28.76 -3.07 3.96
C SER A 42 -29.11 -1.68 3.43
N LYS A 43 -28.43 -0.62 3.91
CA LYS A 43 -28.68 0.77 3.49
C LYS A 43 -27.92 1.16 2.23
N ILE A 44 -26.81 0.50 1.95
CA ILE A 44 -25.98 0.74 0.76
C ILE A 44 -26.80 0.40 -0.49
N THR A 45 -26.94 1.30 -1.43
CA THR A 45 -27.72 1.11 -2.67
C THR A 45 -26.86 1.12 -3.92
N SER A 46 -25.61 1.59 -3.81
CA SER A 46 -24.67 1.71 -4.92
C SER A 46 -23.28 1.19 -4.56
N ALA A 47 -22.48 0.84 -5.57
CA ALA A 47 -21.10 0.41 -5.38
C ALA A 47 -20.21 1.53 -4.84
N ILE A 48 -20.50 2.79 -5.18
CA ILE A 48 -19.74 3.93 -4.66
C ILE A 48 -19.94 4.07 -3.15
N GLU A 49 -21.17 3.92 -2.66
CA GLU A 49 -21.47 3.92 -1.22
C GLU A 49 -20.78 2.75 -0.49
N LEU A 50 -20.72 1.57 -1.13
CA LEU A 50 -19.98 0.43 -0.58
C LEU A 50 -18.49 0.76 -0.44
N PHE A 51 -17.89 1.34 -1.49
CA PHE A 51 -16.48 1.69 -1.52
C PHE A 51 -16.13 2.78 -0.50
N ASP A 52 -16.99 3.78 -0.34
CA ASP A 52 -16.83 4.81 0.69
C ASP A 52 -16.94 4.22 2.10
N GLU A 53 -17.79 3.21 2.30
CA GLU A 53 -17.93 2.56 3.62
C GLU A 53 -16.72 1.68 3.96
N ILE A 54 -16.20 0.87 3.01
CA ILE A 54 -14.96 0.11 3.25
C ILE A 54 -13.74 1.02 3.40
N GLU A 55 -13.74 2.21 2.79
CA GLU A 55 -12.73 3.24 3.00
C GLU A 55 -12.78 3.79 4.44
N LYS A 56 -13.97 4.11 4.97
CA LYS A 56 -14.15 4.47 6.40
C LYS A 56 -13.69 3.36 7.34
N LYS A 57 -13.87 2.09 6.97
CA LYS A 57 -13.35 0.93 7.72
C LYS A 57 -11.86 0.68 7.51
N LYS A 58 -11.15 1.55 6.79
CA LYS A 58 -9.71 1.45 6.47
C LYS A 58 -9.34 0.20 5.68
N LYS A 59 -10.31 -0.43 4.99
CA LYS A 59 -10.09 -1.58 4.12
C LYS A 59 -9.73 -1.18 2.68
N LEU A 60 -9.99 0.07 2.32
CA LEU A 60 -9.61 0.65 1.05
C LEU A 60 -8.99 2.02 1.32
N ASN A 61 -7.85 2.33 0.72
CA ASN A 61 -7.26 3.67 0.78
C ASN A 61 -6.30 3.89 -0.42
N PRO A 62 -5.83 5.12 -0.67
CA PRO A 62 -4.95 5.43 -1.79
C PRO A 62 -3.63 4.65 -1.85
N ASN A 63 -3.14 4.16 -0.71
CA ASN A 63 -1.89 3.39 -0.64
C ASN A 63 -2.12 1.88 -0.68
N ASP A 64 -3.36 1.43 -0.41
CA ASP A 64 -3.72 0.02 -0.43
C ASP A 64 -5.12 -0.20 -1.01
N VAL A 65 -5.12 -0.76 -2.22
CA VAL A 65 -6.32 -1.15 -2.97
C VAL A 65 -6.49 -2.67 -3.02
N SER A 66 -5.74 -3.43 -2.21
CA SER A 66 -5.72 -4.89 -2.26
C SER A 66 -7.09 -5.51 -1.95
N PHE A 67 -7.84 -4.91 -1.02
CA PHE A 67 -9.20 -5.37 -0.72
C PHE A 67 -10.17 -5.11 -1.88
N LEU A 68 -10.03 -3.98 -2.58
CA LEU A 68 -10.83 -3.71 -3.78
C LEU A 68 -10.52 -4.72 -4.89
N ILE A 69 -9.26 -5.09 -5.09
CA ILE A 69 -8.86 -6.15 -6.03
C ILE A 69 -9.53 -7.48 -5.67
N TYR A 70 -9.45 -7.91 -4.40
CA TYR A 70 -10.10 -9.12 -3.91
C TYR A 70 -11.62 -9.11 -4.17
N LEU A 71 -12.28 -7.98 -3.88
CA LEU A 71 -13.71 -7.81 -4.13
C LEU A 71 -14.06 -7.97 -5.62
N LEU A 72 -13.25 -7.40 -6.51
CA LEU A 72 -13.46 -7.51 -7.95
C LEU A 72 -13.18 -8.92 -8.49
N GLU A 73 -12.16 -9.61 -7.98
CA GLU A 73 -11.79 -10.97 -8.39
C GLU A 73 -12.86 -11.99 -8.01
N ILE A 74 -13.42 -11.87 -6.80
CA ILE A 74 -14.33 -12.88 -6.24
C ILE A 74 -15.79 -12.52 -6.45
N GLY A 75 -16.14 -11.24 -6.37
CA GLY A 75 -17.52 -10.79 -6.26
C GLY A 75 -18.10 -10.18 -7.54
N CYS A 76 -17.31 -9.95 -8.58
CA CYS A 76 -17.78 -9.29 -9.81
C CYS A 76 -17.60 -10.19 -11.03
N LYS A 77 -18.68 -10.45 -11.78
CA LYS A 77 -18.60 -11.19 -13.05
C LYS A 77 -17.74 -10.46 -14.08
N ASN A 78 -17.88 -9.13 -14.12
CA ASN A 78 -17.07 -8.27 -15.00
C ASN A 78 -15.73 -7.86 -14.36
N GLY A 79 -15.36 -8.45 -13.21
CA GLY A 79 -14.12 -8.20 -12.50
C GLY A 79 -12.86 -8.18 -13.38
N PRO A 80 -12.65 -9.17 -14.28
CA PRO A 80 -11.51 -9.19 -15.20
C PRO A 80 -11.34 -7.94 -16.07
N MET A 81 -12.42 -7.24 -16.40
CA MET A 81 -12.37 -5.98 -17.18
C MET A 81 -12.09 -4.75 -16.34
N LEU A 82 -12.29 -4.82 -15.03
CA LEU A 82 -12.10 -3.72 -14.06
C LEU A 82 -10.72 -3.76 -13.42
N LEU A 83 -10.21 -4.98 -13.21
CA LEU A 83 -8.90 -5.21 -12.58
C LEU A 83 -7.74 -4.45 -13.25
N PRO A 84 -7.62 -4.33 -14.58
CA PRO A 84 -6.50 -3.62 -15.18
C PRO A 84 -6.39 -2.16 -14.74
N ASP A 85 -7.50 -1.44 -14.58
CA ASP A 85 -7.51 -0.04 -14.12
C ASP A 85 -7.06 0.07 -12.65
N VAL A 86 -7.55 -0.82 -11.78
CA VAL A 86 -7.20 -0.85 -10.36
C VAL A 86 -5.76 -1.29 -10.14
N GLN A 87 -5.29 -2.27 -10.92
CA GLN A 87 -3.91 -2.73 -10.91
C GLN A 87 -2.99 -1.65 -11.45
N LEU A 88 -3.34 -0.92 -12.53
CA LEU A 88 -2.53 0.20 -13.01
C LEU A 88 -2.37 1.28 -11.92
N TYR A 89 -3.46 1.64 -11.24
CA TYR A 89 -3.40 2.55 -10.10
C TYR A 89 -2.48 1.99 -9.00
N ARG A 90 -2.65 0.72 -8.64
CA ARG A 90 -1.80 0.05 -7.65
C ARG A 90 -0.34 0.10 -8.06
N ASN A 91 0.02 -0.30 -9.27
CA ASN A 91 1.40 -0.32 -9.75
C ASN A 91 2.03 1.07 -9.71
N LYS A 92 1.24 2.10 -10.01
CA LYS A 92 1.69 3.48 -9.99
C LYS A 92 1.93 4.00 -8.56
N TRP A 93 1.11 3.58 -7.60
CA TRP A 93 1.04 4.21 -6.27
C TRP A 93 1.40 3.30 -5.08
N SER A 94 1.51 1.99 -5.28
CA SER A 94 1.87 0.99 -4.27
C SER A 94 3.33 0.59 -4.42
N SER A 95 4.19 1.18 -3.59
CA SER A 95 5.61 0.83 -3.52
C SER A 95 5.87 -0.63 -3.10
N ALA A 96 4.88 -1.33 -2.51
CA ALA A 96 5.04 -2.66 -1.91
C ALA A 96 4.71 -3.85 -2.84
N GLN A 97 4.46 -3.61 -4.12
CA GLN A 97 4.06 -4.65 -5.05
C GLN A 97 5.21 -5.57 -5.44
N GLY A 98 4.93 -6.87 -5.59
CA GLY A 98 5.91 -7.90 -5.93
C GLY A 98 6.81 -8.31 -4.76
N LEU A 99 6.70 -7.63 -3.61
CA LEU A 99 7.42 -7.98 -2.40
C LEU A 99 6.88 -9.26 -1.78
N SER A 100 7.79 -10.08 -1.25
CA SER A 100 7.41 -11.15 -0.33
C SER A 100 6.75 -10.56 0.91
N GLU A 101 5.93 -11.37 1.58
CA GLU A 101 5.29 -10.96 2.83
C GLU A 101 6.33 -10.56 3.89
N GLU A 102 7.44 -11.28 3.95
CA GLU A 102 8.61 -10.95 4.77
C GLU A 102 9.13 -9.52 4.50
N LYS A 103 9.42 -9.18 3.24
CA LYS A 103 9.94 -7.85 2.87
C LYS A 103 8.95 -6.73 3.23
N ARG A 104 7.65 -6.98 3.09
CA ARG A 104 6.61 -6.03 3.53
C ARG A 104 6.61 -5.84 5.05
N GLN A 105 6.69 -6.92 5.81
CA GLN A 105 6.74 -6.88 7.27
C GLN A 105 8.00 -6.16 7.77
N ILE A 106 9.15 -6.42 7.15
CA ILE A 106 10.40 -5.72 7.45
C ILE A 106 10.27 -4.22 7.15
N ALA A 107 9.78 -3.83 5.97
CA ALA A 107 9.57 -2.42 5.63
C ALA A 107 8.60 -1.72 6.60
N GLN A 108 7.55 -2.41 7.03
CA GLN A 108 6.59 -1.91 8.02
C GLN A 108 7.20 -1.79 9.41
N TYR A 109 8.03 -2.75 9.81
CA TYR A 109 8.72 -2.70 11.10
C TYR A 109 9.74 -1.57 11.13
N ILE A 110 10.49 -1.39 10.04
CA ILE A 110 11.42 -0.26 9.88
C ILE A 110 10.65 1.06 9.95
N SER A 111 9.54 1.22 9.22
CA SER A 111 8.78 2.48 9.23
C SER A 111 8.23 2.87 10.60
N ASN A 112 7.90 1.90 11.44
CA ASN A 112 7.41 2.12 12.79
C ASN A 112 8.52 2.49 13.79
N ASN A 113 9.75 2.06 13.55
CA ASN A 113 10.86 2.18 14.51
C ASN A 113 12.00 3.10 14.04
N LEU A 114 12.00 3.51 12.77
CA LEU A 114 13.02 4.36 12.19
C LEU A 114 12.63 5.84 12.33
N GLY A 115 13.46 6.59 13.05
CA GLY A 115 13.26 8.01 13.30
C GLY A 115 13.83 8.91 12.20
N ARG A 116 14.47 10.01 12.60
CA ARG A 116 14.92 11.11 11.72
C ARG A 116 16.00 10.72 10.69
N CYS A 117 16.75 9.64 10.94
CA CYS A 117 17.86 9.21 10.08
C CYS A 117 17.43 8.45 8.81
N TRP A 118 16.13 8.31 8.57
CA TRP A 118 15.60 7.45 7.52
C TRP A 118 16.04 7.81 6.09
N LYS A 119 16.18 9.10 5.77
CA LYS A 119 16.69 9.52 4.46
C LYS A 119 18.08 8.98 4.19
N ASN A 120 18.96 9.01 5.21
CA ASN A 120 20.30 8.46 5.08
C ASN A 120 20.28 6.94 4.92
N ALA A 121 19.38 6.24 5.63
CA ALA A 121 19.22 4.81 5.45
C ALA A 121 18.81 4.45 4.01
N LEU A 122 17.87 5.19 3.40
CA LEU A 122 17.49 4.99 1.99
C LEU A 122 18.63 5.31 1.02
N ARG A 123 19.42 6.37 1.27
CA ARG A 123 20.62 6.66 0.48
C ARG A 123 21.62 5.50 0.51
N PHE A 124 21.84 4.92 1.68
CA PHE A 124 22.75 3.78 1.82
C PHE A 124 22.26 2.51 1.13
N THR A 125 20.95 2.37 0.90
CA THR A 125 20.43 1.29 0.03
C THR A 125 20.68 1.53 -1.46
N GLY A 126 21.12 2.73 -1.86
CA GLY A 126 21.33 3.11 -3.25
C GLY A 126 20.13 3.79 -3.92
N LEU A 127 19.11 4.17 -3.14
CA LEU A 127 17.96 4.92 -3.67
C LEU A 127 18.41 6.36 -4.00
N PRO A 128 18.18 6.86 -5.24
CA PRO A 128 18.59 8.20 -5.65
C PRO A 128 17.91 9.31 -4.82
N ASP A 129 18.63 10.41 -4.58
CA ASP A 129 18.09 11.57 -3.83
C ASP A 129 16.80 12.12 -4.44
N GLU A 130 16.71 12.19 -5.77
CA GLU A 130 15.49 12.61 -6.47
C GLU A 130 14.27 11.77 -6.05
N GLN A 131 14.45 10.45 -5.91
CA GLN A 131 13.37 9.56 -5.47
C GLN A 131 13.03 9.76 -3.99
N ILE A 132 14.01 10.09 -3.16
CA ILE A 132 13.80 10.41 -1.74
C ILE A 132 13.03 11.73 -1.61
N ASP A 133 13.33 12.72 -2.44
CA ASP A 133 12.64 14.00 -2.44
C ASP A 133 11.18 13.85 -2.91
N ILE A 134 10.94 13.08 -3.98
CA ILE A 134 9.57 12.70 -4.40
C ILE A 134 8.81 12.03 -3.25
N LEU A 135 9.43 11.11 -2.50
CA LEU A 135 8.79 10.45 -1.36
C LEU A 135 8.40 11.42 -0.22
N VAL A 136 9.14 12.52 -0.05
CA VAL A 136 8.85 13.57 0.93
C VAL A 136 7.72 14.46 0.43
N GLU A 137 7.79 14.88 -0.84
CA GLU A 137 6.79 15.72 -1.48
C GLU A 137 5.43 15.03 -1.59
N ASP A 138 5.41 13.73 -1.91
CA ASP A 138 4.18 12.94 -1.98
C ASP A 138 3.59 12.63 -0.59
N ASN A 139 4.35 12.81 0.50
CA ASN A 139 3.94 12.44 1.85
C ASN A 139 4.28 13.51 2.89
N PRO A 140 3.81 14.76 2.71
CA PRO A 140 4.15 15.86 3.60
C PRO A 140 3.60 15.57 5.00
N GLY A 141 4.47 15.68 6.02
CA GLY A 141 4.13 15.40 7.41
C GLY A 141 3.87 13.93 7.75
N LYS A 142 3.99 13.00 6.79
CA LYS A 142 3.75 11.56 6.97
C LYS A 142 5.06 10.77 6.90
N THR A 143 5.95 11.01 7.86
CA THR A 143 7.29 10.40 7.88
C THR A 143 7.26 8.88 7.83
N GLN A 144 6.41 8.22 8.62
CA GLN A 144 6.30 6.75 8.59
C GLN A 144 5.91 6.21 7.20
N GLU A 145 5.00 6.90 6.52
CA GLU A 145 4.58 6.52 5.16
C GLU A 145 5.73 6.68 4.15
N SER A 146 6.48 7.78 4.22
CA SER A 146 7.67 7.97 3.37
C SER A 146 8.73 6.90 3.61
N ILE A 147 8.93 6.50 4.87
CA ILE A 147 9.88 5.44 5.24
C ILE A 147 9.43 4.11 4.65
N TYR A 148 8.17 3.73 4.90
CA TYR A 148 7.60 2.48 4.39
C TYR A 148 7.72 2.40 2.87
N LYS A 149 7.23 3.42 2.16
CA LYS A 149 7.29 3.49 0.70
C LYS A 149 8.72 3.47 0.17
N GLY A 150 9.64 4.15 0.84
CA GLY A 150 11.06 4.15 0.50
C GLY A 150 11.65 2.74 0.53
N PHE A 151 11.51 2.03 1.66
CA PHE A 151 12.06 0.68 1.76
C PHE A 151 11.35 -0.32 0.86
N CYS A 152 10.04 -0.18 0.66
CA CYS A 152 9.33 -0.98 -0.33
C CYS A 152 9.87 -0.75 -1.75
N LYS A 153 10.13 0.51 -2.12
CA LYS A 153 10.74 0.85 -3.41
C LYS A 153 12.13 0.26 -3.57
N CYS A 154 12.95 0.31 -2.51
CA CYS A 154 14.26 -0.35 -2.51
C CYS A 154 14.12 -1.85 -2.80
N PHE A 155 13.22 -2.54 -2.11
CA PHE A 155 13.03 -3.97 -2.29
C PHE A 155 12.43 -4.38 -3.64
N SER A 156 11.72 -3.48 -4.32
CA SER A 156 11.03 -3.73 -5.60
C SER A 156 11.86 -3.31 -6.82
N ASP A 157 12.85 -2.43 -6.68
CA ASP A 157 13.64 -1.94 -7.79
C ASP A 157 14.83 -2.88 -8.09
N PRO A 158 14.90 -3.51 -9.28
CA PRO A 158 15.95 -4.46 -9.61
C PRO A 158 17.33 -3.81 -9.79
N THR A 159 17.39 -2.49 -9.97
CA THR A 159 18.64 -1.73 -10.04
C THR A 159 19.21 -1.44 -8.66
N ILE A 160 18.34 -1.45 -7.65
CA ILE A 160 18.69 -1.29 -6.25
C ILE A 160 18.95 -2.71 -5.73
N ASN A 161 20.20 -3.01 -5.38
CA ASN A 161 20.58 -4.31 -4.83
C ASN A 161 20.04 -4.48 -3.39
N ALA A 162 18.79 -4.13 -3.08
CA ALA A 162 18.25 -4.20 -1.74
C ALA A 162 17.74 -5.61 -1.45
N SER A 163 18.66 -6.54 -1.17
CA SER A 163 18.32 -7.70 -0.36
C SER A 163 18.04 -7.25 1.09
N VAL A 164 17.48 -8.15 1.91
CA VAL A 164 17.26 -7.85 3.33
C VAL A 164 18.59 -7.52 4.02
N GLU A 165 19.66 -8.22 3.66
CA GLU A 165 21.02 -8.02 4.16
C GLU A 165 21.54 -6.62 3.84
N ASN A 166 21.34 -6.13 2.63
CA ASN A 166 21.80 -4.80 2.22
C ASN A 166 21.00 -3.69 2.90
N VAL A 167 19.71 -3.92 3.18
CA VAL A 167 18.90 -3.02 4.00
C VAL A 167 19.40 -2.99 5.45
N LEU A 168 19.76 -4.14 6.03
CA LEU A 168 20.33 -4.22 7.37
C LEU A 168 21.67 -3.49 7.47
N GLU A 169 22.55 -3.66 6.48
CA GLU A 169 23.82 -2.93 6.40
C GLU A 169 23.60 -1.42 6.26
N ALA A 170 22.62 -1.00 5.44
CA ALA A 170 22.25 0.40 5.30
C ALA A 170 21.73 1.02 6.61
N LEU A 171 20.95 0.26 7.40
CA LEU A 171 20.51 0.67 8.73
C LEU A 171 21.69 0.81 9.71
N GLU A 172 22.65 -0.12 9.68
CA GLU A 172 23.86 -0.03 10.50
C GLU A 172 24.69 1.21 10.13
N LYS A 173 24.91 1.48 8.84
CA LYS A 173 25.59 2.69 8.36
C LYS A 173 24.86 3.98 8.72
N ALA A 174 23.53 3.94 8.81
CA ALA A 174 22.72 5.05 9.28
C ALA A 174 22.71 5.23 10.82
N GLY A 175 23.48 4.43 11.56
CA GLY A 175 23.58 4.48 13.02
C GLY A 175 22.46 3.74 13.76
N MET A 176 21.66 2.94 13.05
CA MET A 176 20.50 2.22 13.59
C MET A 176 20.80 0.73 13.84
N LYS A 177 22.01 0.43 14.35
CA LYS A 177 22.48 -0.95 14.58
C LYS A 177 21.54 -1.77 15.44
N LYS A 178 21.00 -1.18 16.51
CA LYS A 178 20.04 -1.87 17.40
C LYS A 178 18.80 -2.36 16.64
N LEU A 179 18.26 -1.53 15.74
CA LEU A 179 17.11 -1.88 14.92
C LEU A 179 17.45 -2.99 13.92
N ALA A 180 18.64 -2.93 13.31
CA ALA A 180 19.11 -3.99 12.41
C ALA A 180 19.24 -5.34 13.15
N ASP A 181 19.79 -5.34 14.37
CA ASP A 181 19.91 -6.54 15.19
C ASP A 181 18.54 -7.10 15.64
N GLU A 182 17.56 -6.24 15.91
CA GLU A 182 16.17 -6.66 16.22
C GLU A 182 15.50 -7.34 15.02
N ILE A 183 15.63 -6.76 13.82
CA ILE A 183 15.08 -7.36 12.58
C ILE A 183 15.72 -8.72 12.31
N LYS A 184 17.05 -8.84 12.44
CA LYS A 184 17.77 -10.11 12.29
C LYS A 184 17.20 -11.20 13.21
N LYS A 185 16.93 -10.86 14.48
CA LYS A 185 16.38 -11.82 15.46
C LYS A 185 14.94 -12.22 15.18
N CYS A 186 14.12 -11.31 14.67
CA CYS A 186 12.70 -11.56 14.41
C CYS A 186 12.45 -12.34 13.11
N HIS A 187 13.34 -12.23 12.12
CA HIS A 187 13.10 -12.76 10.77
C HIS A 187 14.03 -13.91 10.35
N TYR A 188 15.14 -14.18 11.07
CA TYR A 188 16.08 -15.27 10.77
C TYR A 188 16.17 -16.36 11.86
N ASN A 189 15.16 -16.49 12.74
CA ASN A 189 15.04 -17.58 13.71
C ASN A 189 13.93 -18.57 13.32
#